data_AF-E8ZJ74-F1
#
_entry.id   AF-E8ZJ74-F1
#
_cell.length_a   1.000
_cell.length_b   1.000
_cell.length_c   1.000
_cell.angle_alpha   90.00
_cell.angle_beta   90.00
_cell.angle_gamma   90.00
#
_symmetry.space_group_name_H-M   'P 1'
#
loop_
_entity.id
_entity.type
_entity.pdbx_description
1 polymer ?
#
loop_
_entity_poly.entity_id
_entity_poly.type
_entity_poly.pdbx_seq_one_letter_code
_entity_poly.pdbx_strand_id
1 'polypeptide(L)'
;MDSSTVINSLFGILGAGAIGSTSFMGYTFFKEMHKTEEYRRSLLSVAELLAKDKTKVLLNRSDGITHQDWKTAWNHYRKENNSASKAGEDPLKVTNFVSKKGEESVLEDFLNRCDLESKRWVSSDKDTPYINVLKWCTKDKK
;
A
#
# COMPACT_ATOMS: atom_id res chain seq x y z
N MET A 1 -27.25 15.30 -23.90
CA MET A 1 -28.11 16.45 -23.55
C MET A 1 -28.02 16.60 -22.05
N ASP A 2 -27.52 17.77 -21.66
CA ASP A 2 -26.88 18.07 -20.39
C ASP A 2 -27.80 17.97 -19.17
N SER A 3 -27.23 17.54 -18.05
CA SER A 3 -27.78 17.84 -16.71
C SER A 3 -26.69 18.50 -15.88
N SER A 4 -26.93 19.76 -15.59
CA SER A 4 -26.14 20.62 -14.72
C SER A 4 -26.25 20.17 -13.27
N THR A 5 -25.11 20.06 -12.59
CA THR A 5 -25.06 20.17 -11.13
C THR A 5 -23.92 21.11 -10.77
N VAL A 6 -24.29 22.30 -10.32
CA VAL A 6 -23.40 23.35 -9.82
C VAL A 6 -23.01 23.00 -8.38
N ILE A 7 -21.72 22.97 -8.06
CA ILE A 7 -21.25 23.02 -6.67
C ILE A 7 -20.27 24.18 -6.51
N ASN A 8 -20.65 25.06 -5.59
CA ASN A 8 -19.96 26.27 -5.19
C ASN A 8 -18.58 26.00 -4.58
N SER A 9 -17.57 26.76 -4.98
CA SER A 9 -16.47 27.11 -4.07
C SER A 9 -16.04 28.56 -4.31
N LEU A 10 -16.34 29.39 -3.30
CA LEU A 10 -15.93 30.79 -3.18
C LEU A 10 -14.41 30.84 -2.96
N PHE A 11 -13.65 31.07 -4.03
CA PHE A 11 -12.32 31.66 -3.91
C PHE A 11 -12.49 33.18 -3.79
N GLY A 12 -12.59 33.65 -2.55
CA GLY A 12 -12.53 35.07 -2.25
C GLY A 12 -11.13 35.61 -2.56
N ILE A 13 -11.00 36.33 -3.67
CA ILE A 13 -9.88 37.23 -3.95
C ILE A 13 -10.34 38.63 -3.58
N LEU A 14 -9.45 39.40 -2.92
CA LEU A 14 -9.21 40.85 -3.04
C LEU A 14 -8.88 41.46 -1.68
N GLY A 15 -7.59 41.47 -1.34
CA GLY A 15 -7.01 42.38 -0.37
C GLY A 15 -5.80 43.03 -1.01
N ALA A 16 -5.98 44.21 -1.60
CA ALA A 16 -4.89 45.05 -2.08
C ALA A 16 -4.15 45.62 -0.85
N GLY A 17 -2.89 45.21 -0.65
CA GLY A 17 -2.01 45.73 0.40
C GLY A 17 -0.55 45.61 -0.03
N ALA A 18 0.15 46.73 0.02
CA ALA A 18 1.52 47.01 -0.46
C ALA A 18 2.49 45.82 -0.63
N ILE A 19 3.02 45.69 -1.85
CA ILE A 19 4.16 44.81 -2.16
C ILE A 19 5.42 45.49 -1.59
N GLY A 20 5.84 45.07 -0.40
CA GLY A 20 7.10 45.45 0.24
C GLY A 20 7.93 44.20 0.55
N SER A 21 9.18 44.19 0.08
CA SER A 21 10.29 43.26 0.38
C SER A 21 10.12 42.43 1.68
N THR A 22 10.18 41.09 1.67
CA THR A 22 11.39 40.27 1.43
C THR A 22 11.01 38.84 1.00
N SER A 23 11.73 38.32 0.01
CA SER A 23 11.36 37.16 -0.81
C SER A 23 11.62 35.78 -0.17
N PHE A 24 11.60 35.65 1.16
CA PHE A 24 11.92 34.38 1.81
C PHE A 24 10.76 33.38 1.90
N MET A 25 9.52 33.84 1.72
CA MET A 25 8.33 32.97 1.76
C MET A 25 7.91 32.39 0.41
N GLY A 26 8.43 32.91 -0.71
CA GLY A 26 8.13 32.38 -2.04
C GLY A 26 8.86 31.08 -2.33
N TYR A 27 10.18 31.05 -2.12
CA TYR A 27 10.97 29.86 -2.42
C TYR A 27 10.63 28.67 -1.51
N THR A 28 10.20 28.90 -0.26
CA THR A 28 9.80 27.81 0.65
C THR A 28 8.51 27.18 0.17
N PHE A 29 7.52 27.98 -0.21
CA PHE A 29 6.24 27.48 -0.73
C PHE A 29 6.42 26.71 -2.04
N PHE A 30 7.19 27.25 -3.00
CA PHE A 30 7.48 26.54 -4.25
C PHE A 30 8.37 25.30 -4.03
N LYS A 31 9.37 25.35 -3.16
CA LYS A 31 10.21 24.18 -2.82
C LYS A 31 9.39 23.06 -2.18
N GLU A 32 8.46 23.40 -1.30
CA GLU A 32 7.59 22.41 -0.65
C GLU A 32 6.65 21.76 -1.68
N MET A 33 6.10 22.53 -2.61
CA MET A 33 5.29 22.01 -3.71
C MET A 33 6.10 21.13 -4.68
N HIS A 34 7.31 21.53 -5.06
CA HIS A 34 8.21 20.73 -5.91
C HIS A 34 8.64 19.43 -5.24
N LYS A 35 8.94 19.46 -3.94
CA LYS A 35 9.30 18.27 -3.15
C LYS A 35 8.12 17.30 -3.04
N THR A 36 6.91 17.82 -2.89
CA THR A 36 5.68 17.02 -2.84
C THR A 36 5.38 16.35 -4.17
N GLU A 37 5.57 17.08 -5.28
CA GLU A 37 5.40 16.58 -6.65
C GLU A 37 6.46 15.56 -7.04
N GLU A 38 7.73 15.78 -6.71
CA GLU A 38 8.81 14.82 -6.93
C GLU A 38 8.61 13.55 -6.09
N TYR A 39 8.21 13.69 -4.83
CA TYR A 39 7.87 12.57 -3.96
C TYR A 39 6.68 11.77 -4.49
N ARG A 40 5.60 12.42 -4.98
CA ARG A 40 4.51 11.69 -5.64
C ARG A 40 4.95 10.98 -6.91
N ARG A 41 5.91 11.53 -7.66
CA ARG A 41 6.47 10.86 -8.85
C ARG A 41 7.35 9.66 -8.51
N SER A 42 7.90 9.60 -7.29
CA SER A 42 8.72 8.47 -6.84
C SER A 42 7.93 7.41 -6.08
N LEU A 43 6.70 7.71 -5.64
CA LEU A 43 5.80 6.70 -5.09
C LEU A 43 5.30 5.75 -6.17
N LEU A 44 5.49 4.47 -5.93
CA LEU A 44 4.91 3.39 -6.72
C LEU A 44 4.04 2.54 -5.80
N SER A 45 3.01 1.89 -6.35
CA SER A 45 2.35 0.82 -5.61
C SER A 45 3.34 -0.32 -5.37
N VAL A 46 3.13 -1.08 -4.29
CA VAL A 46 3.91 -2.28 -3.99
C VAL A 46 3.89 -3.26 -5.18
N ALA A 47 2.74 -3.43 -5.85
CA ALA A 47 2.61 -4.25 -7.05
C ALA A 47 3.48 -3.75 -8.21
N GLU A 48 3.50 -2.45 -8.49
CA GLU A 48 4.35 -1.86 -9.55
C GLU A 48 5.84 -2.02 -9.25
N LEU A 49 6.23 -1.89 -7.98
CA LEU A 49 7.61 -2.11 -7.58
C LEU A 49 7.99 -3.59 -7.69
N LEU A 50 7.12 -4.50 -7.22
CA LEU A 50 7.31 -5.96 -7.31
C LEU A 50 7.33 -6.46 -8.76
N ALA A 51 6.64 -5.81 -9.69
CA ALA A 51 6.68 -6.18 -11.11
C ALA A 51 8.10 -6.10 -11.70
N LYS A 52 8.99 -5.30 -11.08
CA LYS A 52 10.41 -5.17 -11.44
C LYS A 52 11.30 -6.22 -10.77
N ASP A 53 10.77 -7.00 -9.82
CA ASP A 53 11.51 -8.05 -9.14
C ASP A 53 11.84 -9.20 -10.11
N LYS A 54 13.09 -9.66 -10.05
CA LYS A 54 13.62 -10.71 -10.94
C LYS A 54 13.34 -12.12 -10.42
N THR A 55 13.05 -12.25 -9.14
CA THR A 55 13.02 -13.51 -8.39
C THR A 55 11.62 -13.88 -7.92
N LYS A 56 10.76 -12.89 -7.66
CA LYS A 56 9.41 -13.09 -7.12
C LYS A 56 8.34 -12.58 -8.08
N VAL A 57 7.15 -13.17 -7.97
CA VAL A 57 5.93 -12.75 -8.67
C VAL A 57 4.78 -12.70 -7.67
N LEU A 58 4.03 -11.60 -7.68
CA LEU A 58 2.83 -11.42 -6.87
C LEU A 58 1.78 -12.50 -7.21
N LEU A 59 1.21 -13.13 -6.17
CA LEU A 59 0.11 -14.06 -6.32
C LEU A 59 -1.17 -13.33 -6.72
N ASN A 60 -1.91 -13.90 -7.67
CA ASN A 60 -3.18 -13.31 -8.08
C ASN A 60 -4.27 -13.75 -7.11
N ARG A 61 -4.98 -12.79 -6.51
CA ARG A 61 -6.11 -13.06 -5.63
C ARG A 61 -7.18 -13.92 -6.34
N SER A 62 -7.37 -13.75 -7.64
CA SER A 62 -8.34 -14.50 -8.43
C SER A 62 -8.04 -16.00 -8.52
N ASP A 63 -6.83 -16.45 -8.19
CA ASP A 63 -6.49 -17.88 -8.13
C ASP A 63 -7.26 -18.59 -6.99
N GLY A 64 -7.65 -17.86 -5.95
CA GLY A 64 -8.52 -18.33 -4.87
C GLY A 64 -7.84 -19.20 -3.80
N ILE A 65 -8.56 -19.41 -2.69
CA ILE A 65 -8.06 -20.07 -1.47
C ILE A 65 -7.64 -21.54 -1.64
N THR A 66 -8.05 -22.18 -2.74
CA THR A 66 -7.70 -23.58 -3.04
C THR A 66 -6.41 -23.71 -3.85
N HIS A 67 -5.89 -22.61 -4.39
CA HIS A 67 -4.69 -22.62 -5.22
C HIS A 67 -3.45 -23.03 -4.42
N GLN A 68 -2.57 -23.82 -5.04
CA GLN A 68 -1.41 -24.39 -4.35
C GLN A 68 -0.43 -23.32 -3.86
N ASP A 69 -0.21 -22.26 -4.65
CA ASP A 69 0.71 -21.20 -4.26
C ASP A 69 0.18 -20.40 -3.06
N TRP A 70 -1.14 -20.19 -2.97
CA TRP A 70 -1.79 -19.56 -1.82
C TRP A 70 -1.68 -20.42 -0.56
N LYS A 71 -1.80 -21.75 -0.68
CA LYS A 71 -1.57 -22.68 0.44
C LYS A 71 -0.14 -22.61 0.96
N THR A 72 0.84 -22.55 0.06
CA THR A 72 2.25 -22.40 0.42
C THR A 72 2.50 -21.08 1.16
N ALA A 73 2.03 -19.97 0.59
CA ALA A 73 2.12 -18.64 1.19
C ALA A 73 1.48 -18.57 2.58
N TRP A 74 0.26 -19.09 2.72
CA TRP A 74 -0.45 -19.13 4.00
C TRP A 74 0.29 -19.94 5.05
N ASN A 75 0.81 -21.12 4.69
CA ASN A 75 1.59 -21.96 5.60
C ASN A 75 2.84 -21.23 6.09
N HIS A 76 3.57 -20.58 5.18
CA HIS A 76 4.76 -19.80 5.52
C HIS A 76 4.42 -18.64 6.47
N TYR A 77 3.38 -17.88 6.15
CA TYR A 77 2.90 -16.78 6.99
C TYR A 77 2.49 -17.24 8.39
N ARG A 78 1.70 -18.31 8.51
CA ARG A 78 1.31 -18.85 9.82
C ARG A 78 2.49 -19.31 10.66
N LYS A 79 3.48 -19.96 10.04
CA LYS A 79 4.67 -20.48 10.72
C LYS A 79 5.50 -19.36 11.33
N GLU A 80 5.75 -18.30 10.58
CA GLU A 80 6.60 -17.19 11.05
C GLU A 80 5.91 -16.25 12.04
N ASN A 81 4.58 -16.21 12.01
CA ASN A 81 3.78 -15.36 12.89
C ASN A 81 3.10 -16.17 14.00
N ASN A 82 3.49 -17.43 14.22
CA ASN A 82 2.85 -18.32 15.18
C ASN A 82 2.89 -17.81 16.63
N SER A 83 3.83 -16.94 16.96
CA SER A 83 4.02 -16.32 18.27
C SER A 83 3.00 -15.22 18.58
N ALA A 84 2.25 -14.74 17.58
CA ALA A 84 1.19 -13.74 17.79
C ALA A 84 0.17 -14.25 18.82
N SER A 85 0.05 -13.51 19.91
CA SER A 85 -0.78 -13.82 21.07
C SER A 85 -1.97 -12.86 21.19
N LYS A 86 -1.89 -11.70 20.55
CA LYS A 86 -2.94 -10.67 20.55
C LYS A 86 -3.32 -10.28 19.13
N ALA A 87 -4.54 -9.77 18.98
CA ALA A 87 -5.05 -9.31 17.69
C ALA A 87 -4.17 -8.17 17.14
N GLY A 88 -3.77 -8.29 15.87
CA GLY A 88 -3.00 -7.28 15.17
C GLY A 88 -1.49 -7.31 15.43
N GLU A 89 -0.98 -8.30 16.18
CA GLU A 89 0.47 -8.53 16.30
C GLU A 89 1.08 -9.10 15.01
N ASP A 90 0.25 -9.72 14.16
CA ASP A 90 0.68 -10.22 12.86
C ASP A 90 0.81 -9.09 11.81
N PRO A 91 1.81 -9.12 10.92
CA PRO A 91 2.13 -7.97 10.05
C PRO A 91 1.07 -7.62 9.01
N LEU A 92 0.30 -8.61 8.54
CA LEU A 92 -0.76 -8.41 7.56
C LEU A 92 -2.12 -8.08 8.20
N LYS A 93 -2.21 -8.12 9.55
CA LYS A 93 -3.44 -7.89 10.31
C LYS A 93 -4.60 -8.74 9.82
N VAL A 94 -4.35 -10.06 9.69
CA VAL A 94 -5.37 -11.03 9.30
C VAL A 94 -6.42 -11.11 10.40
N THR A 95 -7.69 -10.99 10.02
CA THR A 95 -8.82 -10.99 10.94
C THR A 95 -8.88 -12.28 11.73
N ASN A 96 -8.91 -12.15 13.06
CA ASN A 96 -8.90 -13.27 14.01
C ASN A 96 -7.70 -14.20 13.85
N PHE A 97 -6.54 -13.69 13.43
CA PHE A 97 -5.35 -14.52 13.22
C PHE A 97 -4.97 -15.39 14.42
N VAL A 98 -5.04 -14.87 15.65
CA VAL A 98 -4.67 -15.62 16.87
C VAL A 98 -5.47 -16.92 17.03
N SER A 99 -6.77 -16.92 16.71
CA SER A 99 -7.61 -18.11 16.77
C SER A 99 -7.51 -18.97 15.51
N LYS A 100 -7.16 -18.39 14.36
CA LYS A 100 -7.14 -19.07 13.06
C LYS A 100 -5.76 -19.52 12.58
N LYS A 101 -4.67 -19.15 13.25
CA LYS A 101 -3.29 -19.54 12.90
C LYS A 101 -3.04 -21.06 12.98
N GLY A 102 -3.96 -21.84 13.52
CA GLY A 102 -3.95 -23.31 13.44
C GLY A 102 -4.55 -23.87 12.14
N GLU A 103 -5.38 -23.09 11.43
CA GLU A 103 -6.15 -23.58 10.29
C GLU A 103 -5.27 -23.79 9.04
N GLU A 104 -5.31 -25.00 8.48
CA GLU A 104 -4.57 -25.32 7.25
C GLU A 104 -5.21 -24.71 6.00
N SER A 105 -6.53 -24.55 6.00
CA SER A 105 -7.25 -23.87 4.92
C SER A 105 -6.84 -22.41 4.84
N VAL A 106 -6.56 -21.94 3.62
CA VAL A 106 -6.26 -20.55 3.37
C VAL A 106 -7.49 -19.70 3.66
N LEU A 107 -7.29 -18.59 4.39
CA LEU A 107 -8.35 -17.67 4.72
C LEU A 107 -8.56 -16.66 3.59
N GLU A 108 -9.82 -16.37 3.27
CA GLU A 108 -10.16 -15.31 2.31
C GLU A 108 -9.62 -13.95 2.76
N ASP A 109 -9.62 -13.67 4.06
CA ASP A 109 -9.06 -12.42 4.59
C ASP A 109 -7.54 -12.31 4.36
N PHE A 110 -6.80 -13.42 4.37
CA PHE A 110 -5.36 -13.41 4.05
C PHE A 110 -5.12 -12.99 2.60
N LEU A 111 -5.88 -13.54 1.65
CA LEU A 111 -5.84 -13.11 0.24
C LEU A 111 -6.20 -11.62 0.09
N ASN A 112 -7.24 -11.17 0.79
CA ASN A 112 -7.67 -9.77 0.78
C ASN A 112 -6.59 -8.83 1.35
N ARG A 113 -5.90 -9.23 2.43
CA ARG A 113 -4.79 -8.43 2.99
C ARG A 113 -3.64 -8.34 2.01
N CYS A 114 -3.27 -9.43 1.35
CA CYS A 114 -2.25 -9.39 0.30
C CYS A 114 -2.63 -8.44 -0.85
N ASP A 115 -3.87 -8.51 -1.34
CA ASP A 115 -4.36 -7.62 -2.39
C ASP A 115 -4.34 -6.14 -1.96
N LEU A 116 -4.80 -5.83 -0.73
CA LEU A 116 -4.81 -4.47 -0.19
C LEU A 116 -3.39 -3.92 0.04
N GLU A 117 -2.50 -4.72 0.63
CA GLU A 117 -1.11 -4.30 0.86
C GLU A 117 -0.36 -4.10 -0.48
N SER A 118 -0.65 -4.91 -1.50
CA SER A 118 -0.05 -4.76 -2.84
C SER A 118 -0.40 -3.43 -3.52
N LYS A 119 -1.51 -2.80 -3.12
CA LYS A 119 -2.00 -1.52 -3.66
C LYS A 119 -1.48 -0.31 -2.90
N ARG A 120 -0.74 -0.50 -1.79
CA ARG A 120 -0.18 0.61 -1.02
C ARG A 120 0.93 1.30 -1.80
N TRP A 121 0.96 2.62 -1.70
CA TRP A 121 2.03 3.45 -2.21
C TRP A 121 3.25 3.36 -1.29
N VAL A 122 4.41 3.07 -1.87
CA VAL A 122 5.71 2.96 -1.22
C VAL A 122 6.74 3.76 -2.01
N SER A 123 7.73 4.27 -1.30
CA SER A 123 8.87 5.00 -1.86
C SER A 123 10.03 4.07 -2.22
N SER A 124 10.09 2.88 -1.61
CA SER A 124 11.20 1.95 -1.78
C SER A 124 10.84 0.50 -1.46
N ASP A 125 11.75 -0.41 -1.81
CA ASP A 125 11.69 -1.84 -1.47
C ASP A 125 12.01 -2.13 0.01
N LYS A 126 12.34 -1.09 0.78
CA LYS A 126 12.58 -1.17 2.23
C LYS A 126 11.34 -0.85 3.05
N ASP A 127 10.29 -0.37 2.40
CA ASP A 127 9.06 0.02 3.08
C ASP A 127 8.32 -1.23 3.54
N THR A 128 7.80 -1.21 4.78
CA THR A 128 7.16 -2.39 5.40
C THR A 128 6.06 -3.05 4.54
N PRO A 129 5.17 -2.30 3.84
CA PRO A 129 4.20 -2.93 2.95
C PRO A 129 4.85 -3.77 1.85
N TYR A 130 5.93 -3.27 1.24
CA TYR A 130 6.66 -4.00 0.20
C TYR A 130 7.28 -5.28 0.78
N ILE A 131 7.97 -5.17 1.92
CA ILE A 131 8.61 -6.32 2.57
C ILE A 131 7.58 -7.40 2.92
N ASN A 132 6.44 -7.00 3.49
CA ASN A 132 5.38 -7.94 3.87
C ASN A 132 4.79 -8.66 2.66
N VAL A 133 4.47 -7.91 1.59
CA VAL A 133 3.91 -8.50 0.35
C VAL A 133 4.94 -9.39 -0.32
N LEU A 134 6.19 -8.93 -0.48
CA LEU A 134 7.28 -9.73 -1.04
C LEU A 134 7.41 -11.07 -0.33
N LYS A 135 7.29 -11.07 1.00
CA LYS A 135 7.52 -12.27 1.82
C LYS A 135 6.38 -13.28 1.78
N TRP A 136 5.14 -12.83 1.85
CA TRP A 136 3.98 -13.73 2.07
C TRP A 136 2.91 -13.68 1.01
N CYS A 137 3.02 -12.79 0.02
CA CYS A 137 2.04 -12.64 -1.06
C CYS A 137 2.65 -12.91 -2.43
N THR A 138 3.85 -13.47 -2.50
CA THR A 138 4.54 -13.82 -3.75
C THR A 138 4.91 -15.30 -3.82
N LYS A 139 5.28 -15.74 -5.02
CA LYS A 139 5.97 -17.00 -5.28
C LYS A 139 7.25 -16.75 -6.05
N ASP A 140 8.12 -17.75 -6.09
CA ASP A 140 9.30 -17.72 -6.95
C ASP A 140 8.90 -17.67 -8.43
N LYS A 141 9.63 -16.87 -9.19
CA LYS A 141 9.58 -16.80 -10.64
C LYS A 141 10.26 -18.06 -11.17
N LYS A 142 9.48 -18.93 -11.79
CA LYS A 142 9.99 -20.14 -12.46
C LYS A 142 10.67 -19.78 -13.77
#